data_AF-A0AAN9G0E3-F1
#
_entry.id   AF-A0AAN9G0E3-F1
#
_cell.length_a   1.000
_cell.length_b   1.000
_cell.length_c   1.000
_cell.angle_alpha   90.00
_cell.angle_beta   90.00
_cell.angle_gamma   90.00
#
_symmetry.space_group_name_H-M   'P 1'
#
loop_
_entity.id
_entity.type
_entity.pdbx_description
1 polymer ?
#
loop_
_entity_poly.entity_id
_entity_poly.type
_entity_poly.pdbx_seq_one_letter_code
_entity_poly.pdbx_strand_id
1 'polypeptide(L)'
;MRVNGAQSYRKGKATETHSCHYVRQVSDSMRSPEEMRPDGLNSTFYKKYTEAYGIPILGSNKVSDDALKRACYTVRYLFAGHSGVRNTFYKLGGRFAIMAETEVTLDVPEHSKMGSIWNTRARGLGGTLPTPLTTGAEENLLCTKTDRYPKEDIFLHEAAHAVDLIAARIAIPTFLKAKEDAFKNAKAKGLWDNTYAMTNSVEYFVSSF
;
A
#
# COMPACT_ATOMS: atom_id res chain seq x y z
N MET A 1 6.99 -8.81 -19.54
CA MET A 1 5.56 -8.87 -19.89
C MET A 1 5.14 -7.51 -20.38
N ARG A 2 4.73 -7.41 -21.65
CA ARG A 2 4.12 -6.20 -22.22
C ARG A 2 2.71 -6.07 -21.62
N VAL A 3 2.40 -4.90 -21.08
CA VAL A 3 1.04 -4.55 -20.64
C VAL A 3 0.22 -4.34 -21.91
N ASN A 4 -0.46 -5.40 -22.37
CA ASN A 4 -1.42 -5.33 -23.47
C ASN A 4 -2.79 -4.96 -22.89
N GLY A 5 -3.36 -3.87 -23.39
CA GLY A 5 -4.61 -3.28 -22.94
C GLY A 5 -4.36 -1.89 -22.39
N ALA A 6 -4.89 -0.87 -23.06
CA ALA A 6 -4.79 0.52 -22.64
C ALA A 6 -5.54 0.74 -21.32
N GLN A 7 -4.94 0.34 -20.19
CA GLN A 7 -5.36 0.81 -18.88
C GLN A 7 -5.07 2.30 -18.83
N SER A 8 -6.12 3.12 -18.71
CA SER A 8 -5.94 4.55 -18.55
C SER A 8 -5.16 4.80 -17.26
N TYR A 9 -4.05 5.52 -17.39
CA TYR A 9 -3.30 5.99 -16.23
C TYR A 9 -4.01 7.19 -15.62
N ARG A 10 -3.90 7.32 -14.30
CA ARG A 10 -4.39 8.50 -13.58
C ARG A 10 -3.75 9.76 -14.18
N LYS A 11 -4.57 10.77 -14.47
CA LYS A 11 -4.10 12.03 -15.09
C LYS A 11 -3.22 12.83 -14.11
N GLY A 12 -2.27 13.57 -14.67
CA GLY A 12 -1.38 14.44 -13.90
C GLY A 12 -0.15 13.72 -13.34
N LYS A 13 0.31 14.19 -12.18
CA LYS A 13 1.48 13.70 -11.46
C LYS A 13 1.24 13.80 -9.95
N ALA A 14 2.05 13.10 -9.17
CA ALA A 14 2.02 13.26 -7.72
C ALA A 14 2.32 14.71 -7.33
N THR A 15 1.71 15.18 -6.26
CA THR A 15 1.95 16.52 -5.70
C THR A 15 3.21 16.51 -4.82
N GLU A 16 3.61 17.68 -4.32
CA GLU A 16 4.65 17.83 -3.28
C GLU A 16 4.04 18.08 -1.89
N THR A 17 2.71 18.09 -1.79
CA THR A 17 1.96 18.39 -0.56
C THR A 17 1.39 17.12 0.06
N HIS A 18 0.80 17.25 1.23
CA HIS A 18 0.02 16.19 1.87
C HIS A 18 -1.07 16.81 2.75
N SER A 19 -2.06 15.99 3.11
CA SER A 19 -3.13 16.35 4.03
C SER A 19 -3.20 15.41 5.24
N CYS A 20 -2.09 14.76 5.60
CA CYS A 20 -2.02 13.77 6.70
C CYS A 20 -2.52 14.22 8.09
N HIS A 21 -2.78 15.51 8.33
CA HIS A 21 -3.38 16.00 9.57
C HIS A 21 -4.91 16.11 9.49
N TYR A 22 -5.49 15.94 8.31
CA TYR A 22 -6.89 16.18 8.01
C TYR A 22 -7.53 15.01 7.24
N VAL A 23 -8.55 14.42 7.84
CA VAL A 23 -9.39 13.37 7.25
C VAL A 23 -10.70 14.00 6.79
N ARG A 24 -11.11 13.69 5.56
CA ARG A 24 -12.32 14.24 4.91
C ARG A 24 -13.10 13.15 4.21
N GLN A 25 -14.28 13.51 3.70
CA GLN A 25 -15.08 12.58 2.90
C GLN A 25 -14.45 12.35 1.53
N VAL A 26 -14.58 11.13 1.00
CA VAL A 26 -14.21 10.80 -0.38
C VAL A 26 -15.14 11.54 -1.35
N SER A 27 -14.57 12.37 -2.24
CA SER A 27 -15.33 13.11 -3.25
C SER A 27 -15.80 12.21 -4.39
N ASP A 28 -16.92 12.56 -5.03
CA ASP A 28 -17.47 11.79 -6.16
C ASP A 28 -16.49 11.71 -7.33
N SER A 29 -15.74 12.77 -7.59
CA SER A 29 -14.70 12.81 -8.63
C SER A 29 -13.62 11.75 -8.43
N MET A 30 -13.32 11.37 -7.19
CA MET A 30 -12.30 10.39 -6.86
C MET A 30 -12.78 8.95 -7.06
N ARG A 31 -14.09 8.73 -7.11
CA ARG A 31 -14.67 7.38 -7.16
C ARG A 31 -14.60 6.75 -8.54
N SER A 32 -14.21 7.52 -9.56
CA SER A 32 -14.23 7.04 -10.94
C SER A 32 -13.07 6.04 -11.19
N PRO A 33 -13.25 5.10 -12.13
CA PRO A 33 -12.19 4.20 -12.58
C PRO A 33 -10.94 4.93 -13.11
N GLU A 34 -11.10 6.12 -13.69
CA GLU A 34 -9.99 6.92 -14.21
C GLU A 34 -9.06 7.44 -13.11
N GLU A 35 -9.63 7.74 -11.93
CA GLU A 35 -8.85 8.14 -10.76
C GLU A 35 -8.39 6.91 -9.95
N MET A 36 -9.23 5.88 -9.84
CA MET A 36 -9.05 4.72 -8.94
C MET A 36 -9.26 3.38 -9.65
N ARG A 37 -8.35 3.07 -10.58
CA ARG A 37 -8.42 1.82 -11.36
C ARG A 37 -8.33 0.54 -10.49
N PRO A 38 -8.82 -0.62 -10.97
CA PRO A 38 -9.49 -0.80 -12.26
C PRO A 38 -10.94 -0.31 -12.28
N ASP A 39 -11.66 -0.40 -11.17
CA ASP A 39 -13.13 -0.31 -11.16
C ASP A 39 -13.70 0.92 -10.40
N GLY A 40 -12.84 1.80 -9.90
CA GLY A 40 -13.24 2.94 -9.06
C GLY A 40 -13.30 2.58 -7.57
N LEU A 41 -13.93 3.47 -6.77
CA LEU A 41 -14.13 3.25 -5.34
C LEU A 41 -15.59 2.94 -5.04
N ASN A 42 -15.83 1.82 -4.32
CA ASN A 42 -17.16 1.50 -3.82
C ASN A 42 -17.68 2.63 -2.91
N SER A 43 -18.81 3.23 -3.30
CA SER A 43 -19.41 4.38 -2.62
C SER A 43 -20.00 4.06 -1.26
N THR A 44 -20.31 2.80 -0.99
CA THR A 44 -20.89 2.35 0.28
C THR A 44 -19.80 2.06 1.30
N PHE A 45 -18.65 1.52 0.88
CA PHE A 45 -17.53 1.20 1.76
C PHE A 45 -16.63 2.40 2.03
N TYR A 46 -16.04 3.01 0.99
CA TYR A 46 -15.05 4.08 1.17
C TYR A 46 -15.72 5.42 1.46
N LYS A 47 -15.50 5.92 2.69
CA LYS A 47 -16.12 7.16 3.19
C LYS A 47 -15.08 8.18 3.61
N LYS A 48 -14.00 7.75 4.27
CA LYS A 48 -12.94 8.62 4.78
C LYS A 48 -11.73 8.63 3.85
N TYR A 49 -11.06 9.77 3.80
CA TYR A 49 -9.95 10.05 2.89
C TYR A 49 -8.94 11.03 3.47
N THR A 50 -7.66 10.75 3.26
CA THR A 50 -6.55 11.71 3.33
C THR A 50 -5.54 11.37 2.23
N GLU A 51 -4.50 12.16 2.04
CA GLU A 51 -3.47 11.87 1.05
C GLU A 51 -2.07 12.33 1.43
N ALA A 52 -1.09 11.64 0.87
CA ALA A 52 0.28 12.12 0.76
C ALA A 52 0.64 12.19 -0.73
N TYR A 53 1.07 13.35 -1.20
CA TYR A 53 1.51 13.54 -2.59
C TYR A 53 0.43 13.26 -3.66
N GLY A 54 -0.83 13.45 -3.32
CA GLY A 54 -1.98 13.07 -4.14
C GLY A 54 -2.29 11.57 -4.14
N ILE A 55 -1.50 10.74 -3.44
CA ILE A 55 -1.72 9.30 -3.27
C ILE A 55 -2.78 9.10 -2.19
N PRO A 56 -3.91 8.43 -2.48
CA PRO A 56 -4.99 8.27 -1.52
C PRO A 56 -4.68 7.28 -0.39
N ILE A 57 -5.14 7.66 0.80
CA ILE A 57 -5.32 6.78 1.96
C ILE A 57 -6.80 6.82 2.32
N LEU A 58 -7.46 5.67 2.26
CA LEU A 58 -8.90 5.52 2.32
C LEU A 58 -9.32 4.68 3.53
N GLY A 59 -10.56 4.85 3.98
CA GLY A 59 -11.16 4.01 5.00
C GLY A 59 -12.68 4.05 4.96
N SER A 60 -13.32 3.12 5.65
CA SER A 60 -14.75 3.18 5.91
C SER A 60 -15.07 4.23 6.98
N ASN A 61 -16.36 4.41 7.30
CA ASN A 61 -16.75 5.26 8.43
C ASN A 61 -16.33 4.69 9.79
N LYS A 62 -16.02 3.39 9.87
CA LYS A 62 -15.64 2.72 11.13
C LYS A 62 -14.19 2.98 11.51
N VAL A 63 -13.33 3.23 10.51
CA VAL A 63 -11.89 3.46 10.72
C VAL A 63 -11.67 4.76 11.50
N SER A 64 -10.82 4.72 12.51
CA SER A 64 -10.41 5.90 13.26
C SER A 64 -9.64 6.90 12.38
N ASP A 65 -9.86 8.20 12.62
CA ASP A 65 -9.14 9.24 11.87
C ASP A 65 -7.64 9.17 12.16
N ASP A 66 -7.25 8.80 13.39
CA ASP A 66 -5.85 8.72 13.78
C ASP A 66 -5.11 7.59 13.06
N ALA A 67 -5.75 6.46 12.77
CA ALA A 67 -5.17 5.42 11.94
C ALA A 67 -4.92 5.90 10.50
N LEU A 68 -5.87 6.64 9.90
CA LEU A 68 -5.69 7.22 8.57
C LEU A 68 -4.56 8.25 8.53
N LYS A 69 -4.46 9.11 9.56
CA LYS A 69 -3.36 10.07 9.69
C LYS A 69 -2.02 9.34 9.83
N ARG A 70 -1.94 8.32 10.70
CA ARG A 70 -0.72 7.52 10.91
C ARG A 70 -0.29 6.83 9.62
N ALA A 71 -1.21 6.18 8.92
CA ALA A 71 -0.96 5.58 7.61
C ALA A 71 -0.46 6.60 6.59
N CYS A 72 -1.06 7.79 6.55
CA CYS A 72 -0.62 8.87 5.67
C CYS A 72 0.82 9.31 5.94
N TYR A 73 1.23 9.42 7.20
CA TYR A 73 2.63 9.73 7.54
C TYR A 73 3.60 8.62 7.12
N THR A 74 3.20 7.35 7.25
CA THR A 74 4.00 6.22 6.75
C THR A 74 4.15 6.26 5.23
N VAL A 75 3.07 6.49 4.49
CA VAL A 75 3.11 6.65 3.02
C VAL A 75 3.96 7.86 2.63
N ARG A 76 3.82 8.99 3.34
CA ARG A 76 4.64 10.18 3.12
C ARG A 76 6.13 9.87 3.27
N TYR A 77 6.51 9.15 4.33
CA TYR A 77 7.90 8.75 4.56
C TYR A 77 8.43 7.86 3.43
N LEU A 78 7.71 6.77 3.09
CA LEU A 78 8.11 5.81 2.07
C LEU A 78 8.33 6.45 0.68
N PHE A 79 7.52 7.45 0.32
CA PHE A 79 7.57 8.09 -1.00
C PHE A 79 8.33 9.43 -1.02
N ALA A 80 8.93 9.87 0.09
CA ALA A 80 9.61 11.16 0.18
C ALA A 80 10.85 11.22 -0.74
N GLY A 81 11.65 10.15 -0.74
CA GLY A 81 13.01 10.18 -1.30
C GLY A 81 13.13 10.08 -2.83
N HIS A 82 12.06 9.72 -3.55
CA HIS A 82 12.16 9.49 -4.99
C HIS A 82 10.88 9.89 -5.76
N SER A 83 10.87 11.11 -6.31
CA SER A 83 9.73 11.66 -7.08
C SER A 83 9.36 10.80 -8.30
N GLY A 84 10.31 10.16 -8.96
CA GLY A 84 10.05 9.19 -10.04
C GLY A 84 9.20 8.00 -9.60
N VAL A 85 9.58 7.31 -8.52
CA VAL A 85 8.81 6.22 -7.90
C VAL A 85 7.41 6.70 -7.52
N ARG A 86 7.34 7.84 -6.83
CA ARG A 86 6.10 8.48 -6.40
C ARG A 86 5.15 8.79 -7.57
N ASN A 87 5.66 9.38 -8.64
CA ASN A 87 4.89 9.68 -9.84
C ASN A 87 4.39 8.42 -10.55
N THR A 88 5.22 7.37 -10.61
CA THR A 88 4.82 6.09 -11.20
C THR A 88 3.71 5.44 -10.39
N PHE A 89 3.82 5.41 -9.05
CA PHE A 89 2.77 4.89 -8.17
C PHE A 89 1.44 5.62 -8.36
N TYR A 90 1.48 6.96 -8.34
CA TYR A 90 0.32 7.82 -8.58
C TYR A 90 -0.36 7.52 -9.92
N LYS A 91 0.41 7.50 -11.03
CA LYS A 91 -0.13 7.26 -12.38
C LYS A 91 -0.74 5.88 -12.53
N LEU A 92 -0.19 4.91 -11.81
CA LEU A 92 -0.70 3.54 -11.76
C LEU A 92 -1.89 3.38 -10.82
N GLY A 93 -2.53 4.46 -10.36
CA GLY A 93 -3.72 4.38 -9.50
C GLY A 93 -3.43 3.79 -8.13
N GLY A 94 -2.17 3.85 -7.70
CA GLY A 94 -1.71 3.41 -6.40
C GLY A 94 -2.46 4.09 -5.27
N ARG A 95 -2.98 3.30 -4.34
CA ARG A 95 -3.74 3.76 -3.19
C ARG A 95 -3.58 2.82 -1.99
N PHE A 96 -3.94 3.34 -0.83
CA PHE A 96 -3.93 2.61 0.43
C PHE A 96 -5.34 2.61 1.03
N ALA A 97 -5.72 1.53 1.70
CA ALA A 97 -6.92 1.50 2.54
C ALA A 97 -6.64 0.89 3.91
N ILE A 98 -7.25 1.46 4.94
CA ILE A 98 -7.17 0.98 6.30
C ILE A 98 -8.48 0.29 6.67
N MET A 99 -8.37 -0.89 7.25
CA MET A 99 -9.48 -1.64 7.83
C MET A 99 -9.64 -1.27 9.29
N ALA A 100 -10.88 -1.13 9.75
CA ALA A 100 -11.19 -1.01 11.16
C ALA A 100 -10.92 -2.33 11.90
N GLU A 101 -10.82 -2.31 13.23
CA GLU A 101 -10.67 -3.54 14.03
C GLU A 101 -11.87 -4.49 13.86
N THR A 102 -13.03 -3.94 13.50
CA THR A 102 -14.29 -4.66 13.26
C THR A 102 -14.49 -5.09 11.81
N GLU A 103 -13.52 -4.85 10.94
CA GLU A 103 -13.54 -5.21 9.53
C GLU A 103 -12.49 -6.28 9.26
N VAL A 104 -12.74 -7.15 8.29
CA VAL A 104 -11.83 -8.21 7.85
C VAL A 104 -11.40 -8.00 6.39
N THR A 105 -10.39 -8.75 5.94
CA THR A 105 -9.80 -8.59 4.60
C THR A 105 -10.83 -8.59 3.48
N LEU A 106 -11.81 -9.48 3.53
CA LEU A 106 -12.85 -9.58 2.49
C LEU A 106 -13.91 -8.48 2.56
N ASP A 107 -13.98 -7.67 3.62
CA ASP A 107 -14.85 -6.48 3.67
C ASP A 107 -14.34 -5.38 2.74
N VAL A 108 -13.04 -5.37 2.46
CA VAL A 108 -12.45 -4.48 1.45
C VAL A 108 -12.97 -4.90 0.07
N PRO A 109 -13.66 -4.01 -0.68
CA PRO A 109 -14.34 -4.38 -1.92
C PRO A 109 -13.45 -5.10 -2.94
N GLU A 110 -12.21 -4.64 -3.09
CA GLU A 110 -11.21 -5.19 -4.02
C GLU A 110 -10.73 -6.60 -3.64
N HIS A 111 -10.92 -7.02 -2.39
CA HIS A 111 -10.52 -8.34 -1.89
C HIS A 111 -11.68 -9.31 -1.73
N SER A 112 -12.94 -8.86 -1.90
CA SER A 112 -14.17 -9.62 -1.63
C SER A 112 -14.29 -11.00 -2.31
N LYS A 113 -13.54 -11.23 -3.40
CA LYS A 113 -13.53 -12.50 -4.15
C LYS A 113 -12.41 -13.47 -3.74
N MET A 114 -11.56 -13.10 -2.77
CA MET A 114 -10.52 -13.98 -2.25
C MET A 114 -11.12 -15.06 -1.33
N GLY A 115 -10.36 -16.13 -1.06
CA GLY A 115 -10.83 -17.20 -0.17
C GLY A 115 -11.02 -16.73 1.28
N SER A 116 -12.00 -17.31 1.98
CA SER A 116 -12.34 -16.93 3.37
C SER A 116 -11.18 -17.04 4.38
N ILE A 117 -10.17 -17.87 4.07
CA ILE A 117 -8.93 -17.98 4.87
C ILE A 117 -8.21 -16.64 5.06
N TRP A 118 -8.39 -15.69 4.13
CA TRP A 118 -7.73 -14.38 4.22
C TRP A 118 -8.23 -13.54 5.39
N ASN A 119 -9.49 -13.69 5.80
CA ASN A 119 -10.04 -12.98 6.96
C ASN A 119 -9.29 -13.31 8.26
N THR A 120 -8.84 -14.56 8.41
CA THR A 120 -8.06 -14.97 9.58
C THR A 120 -6.56 -14.89 9.34
N ARG A 121 -6.09 -14.99 8.10
CA ARG A 121 -4.66 -15.01 7.77
C ARG A 121 -4.00 -13.63 7.84
N ALA A 122 -4.70 -12.55 7.47
CA ALA A 122 -4.04 -11.27 7.19
C ALA A 122 -4.73 -10.09 7.88
N ARG A 123 -3.94 -9.07 8.24
CA ARG A 123 -4.41 -7.71 8.58
C ARG A 123 -3.83 -6.62 7.68
N GLY A 124 -3.14 -7.04 6.63
CA GLY A 124 -2.67 -6.18 5.55
C GLY A 124 -2.36 -7.04 4.33
N LEU A 125 -2.35 -6.41 3.16
CA LEU A 125 -2.00 -7.04 1.89
C LEU A 125 -1.35 -6.01 0.97
N GLY A 126 -0.22 -6.39 0.39
CA GLY A 126 0.53 -5.59 -0.57
C GLY A 126 -0.18 -5.46 -1.90
N GLY A 127 -0.20 -4.24 -2.44
CA GLY A 127 -0.81 -3.97 -3.73
C GLY A 127 -0.06 -4.60 -4.90
N THR A 128 -0.80 -4.85 -5.98
CA THR A 128 -0.26 -5.42 -7.22
C THR A 128 -0.53 -4.48 -8.41
N LEU A 129 0.09 -4.73 -9.56
CA LEU A 129 -0.20 -3.92 -10.76
C LEU A 129 -1.67 -4.03 -11.23
N PRO A 130 -2.34 -5.20 -11.22
CA PRO A 130 -3.76 -5.28 -11.58
C PRO A 130 -4.67 -4.58 -10.56
N THR A 131 -4.34 -4.72 -9.27
CA THR A 131 -5.10 -4.12 -8.16
C THR A 131 -4.13 -3.29 -7.32
N PRO A 132 -3.92 -2.00 -7.66
CA PRO A 132 -2.91 -1.14 -7.03
C PRO A 132 -3.39 -0.60 -5.67
N LEU A 133 -4.00 -1.46 -4.86
CA LEU A 133 -4.47 -1.20 -3.51
C LEU A 133 -3.60 -1.97 -2.53
N THR A 134 -2.98 -1.25 -1.61
CA THR A 134 -2.36 -1.85 -0.41
C THR A 134 -3.27 -1.65 0.78
N THR A 135 -3.37 -2.64 1.65
CA THR A 135 -4.20 -2.55 2.86
C THR A 135 -3.42 -2.78 4.14
N GLY A 136 -3.89 -2.17 5.21
CA GLY A 136 -3.47 -2.45 6.58
C GLY A 136 -4.64 -2.30 7.54
N ALA A 137 -4.37 -2.41 8.83
CA ALA A 137 -5.39 -2.39 9.86
C ALA A 137 -5.07 -1.38 10.96
N GLU A 138 -6.11 -0.77 11.52
CA GLU A 138 -5.93 0.29 12.51
C GLU A 138 -5.28 -0.18 13.81
N GLU A 139 -5.56 -1.41 14.26
CA GLU A 139 -4.95 -1.94 15.47
C GLU A 139 -3.42 -2.04 15.36
N ASN A 140 -2.92 -2.35 14.17
CA ASN A 140 -1.48 -2.43 13.92
C ASN A 140 -0.84 -1.04 13.79
N LEU A 141 -1.51 -0.12 13.09
CA LEU A 141 -1.04 1.26 12.95
C LEU A 141 -0.94 2.00 14.29
N LEU A 142 -1.87 1.72 15.19
CA LEU A 142 -2.02 2.39 16.49
C LEU A 142 -1.48 1.56 17.66
N CYS A 143 -0.94 0.37 17.38
CA CYS A 143 -0.45 -0.57 18.39
C CYS A 143 -1.48 -0.86 19.50
N THR A 144 -2.75 -1.07 19.12
CA THR A 144 -3.81 -1.35 20.09
C THR A 144 -3.68 -2.79 20.62
N LYS A 145 -4.43 -3.10 21.69
CA LYS A 145 -4.33 -4.40 22.36
C LYS A 145 -4.82 -5.59 21.52
N THR A 146 -5.57 -5.32 20.46
CA THR A 146 -6.13 -6.34 19.55
C THR A 146 -5.19 -6.65 18.39
N ASP A 147 -4.05 -5.95 18.28
CA ASP A 147 -3.05 -6.22 17.26
C ASP A 147 -2.53 -7.65 17.36
N ARG A 148 -2.65 -8.38 16.25
CA ARG A 148 -2.17 -9.76 16.10
C ARG A 148 -0.66 -9.83 15.85
N TYR A 149 -0.06 -8.69 15.47
CA TYR A 149 1.35 -8.57 15.11
C TYR A 149 2.05 -7.44 15.90
N PRO A 150 2.00 -7.43 17.25
CA PRO A 150 2.44 -6.30 18.07
C PRO A 150 3.95 -6.00 18.04
N LYS A 151 4.73 -6.80 17.30
CA LYS A 151 6.18 -6.64 17.13
C LYS A 151 6.58 -6.25 15.72
N GLU A 152 5.59 -6.04 14.83
CA GLU A 152 5.80 -5.79 13.41
C GLU A 152 4.91 -4.62 12.98
N ASP A 153 5.41 -3.73 12.12
CA ASP A 153 4.58 -2.74 11.43
C ASP A 153 4.11 -3.34 10.11
N ILE A 154 2.97 -4.02 10.14
CA ILE A 154 2.39 -4.71 8.99
C ILE A 154 2.04 -3.69 7.91
N PHE A 155 1.47 -2.53 8.26
CA PHE A 155 1.15 -1.54 7.23
C PHE A 155 2.41 -1.01 6.53
N LEU A 156 3.50 -0.75 7.26
CA LEU A 156 4.78 -0.36 6.67
C LEU A 156 5.31 -1.44 5.71
N HIS A 157 5.30 -2.70 6.14
CA HIS A 157 5.73 -3.84 5.32
C HIS A 157 4.92 -3.94 4.01
N GLU A 158 3.59 -3.92 4.11
CA GLU A 158 2.71 -4.00 2.94
C GLU A 158 2.83 -2.75 2.04
N ALA A 159 3.05 -1.58 2.63
CA ALA A 159 3.30 -0.36 1.87
C ALA A 159 4.65 -0.37 1.16
N ALA A 160 5.66 -1.03 1.71
CA ALA A 160 6.93 -1.26 1.03
C ALA A 160 6.77 -2.23 -0.16
N HIS A 161 5.86 -3.21 -0.11
CA HIS A 161 5.51 -4.00 -1.29
C HIS A 161 4.95 -3.11 -2.41
N ALA A 162 4.16 -2.09 -2.08
CA ALA A 162 3.65 -1.13 -3.05
C ALA A 162 4.80 -0.37 -3.75
N VAL A 163 5.84 0.03 -3.00
CA VAL A 163 7.04 0.65 -3.54
C VAL A 163 7.76 -0.31 -4.50
N ASP A 164 7.98 -1.56 -4.13
CA ASP A 164 8.68 -2.55 -4.96
C ASP A 164 7.87 -2.94 -6.21
N LEU A 165 6.68 -3.49 -5.99
CA LEU A 165 5.90 -4.23 -6.98
C LEU A 165 5.15 -3.36 -7.96
N ILE A 166 4.84 -2.11 -7.59
CA ILE A 166 4.07 -1.18 -8.45
C ILE A 166 4.98 -0.08 -8.98
N ALA A 167 5.88 0.47 -8.16
CA ALA A 167 6.53 1.74 -8.48
C ALA A 167 8.00 1.60 -8.90
N ALA A 168 8.89 1.20 -7.99
CA ALA A 168 10.33 1.23 -8.16
C ALA A 168 10.82 0.33 -9.29
N ARG A 169 10.24 -0.87 -9.44
CA ARG A 169 10.57 -1.78 -10.55
C ARG A 169 10.28 -1.22 -11.95
N ILE A 170 9.42 -0.21 -12.05
CA ILE A 170 9.06 0.46 -13.30
C ILE A 170 9.82 1.79 -13.42
N ALA A 171 9.92 2.55 -12.33
CA ALA A 171 10.52 3.88 -12.32
C ALA A 171 12.05 3.87 -12.40
N ILE A 172 12.70 2.81 -11.93
CA ILE A 172 14.16 2.74 -11.78
C ILE A 172 14.67 1.52 -12.58
N PRO A 173 15.32 1.72 -13.74
CA PRO A 173 15.72 0.62 -14.63
C PRO A 173 16.60 -0.45 -13.98
N THR A 174 17.45 -0.07 -13.02
CA THR A 174 18.40 -0.96 -12.35
C THR A 174 17.85 -1.58 -11.05
N PHE A 175 16.65 -1.20 -10.60
CA PHE A 175 16.16 -1.53 -9.26
C PHE A 175 16.06 -3.04 -9.01
N LEU A 176 15.49 -3.80 -9.95
CA LEU A 176 15.36 -5.25 -9.79
C LEU A 176 16.73 -5.93 -9.67
N LYS A 177 17.71 -5.50 -10.47
CA LYS A 177 19.07 -6.05 -10.42
C LYS A 177 19.76 -5.67 -9.12
N ALA A 178 19.71 -4.41 -8.71
CA ALA A 178 20.30 -3.94 -7.46
C ALA A 178 19.71 -4.64 -6.23
N LYS A 179 18.38 -4.82 -6.19
CA LYS A 179 17.67 -5.54 -5.13
C LYS A 179 18.12 -7.01 -5.05
N GLU A 180 18.19 -7.69 -6.18
CA GLU A 180 18.62 -9.09 -6.26
C GLU A 180 20.09 -9.26 -5.82
N ASP A 181 20.96 -8.36 -6.23
CA ASP A 181 22.38 -8.39 -5.85
C ASP A 181 22.55 -8.11 -4.34
N ALA A 182 21.78 -7.17 -3.78
CA ALA A 182 21.76 -6.91 -2.35
C ALA A 182 21.27 -8.13 -1.54
N PHE A 183 20.18 -8.77 -2.00
CA PHE A 183 19.65 -9.99 -1.38
C PHE A 183 20.68 -11.13 -1.40
N LYS A 184 21.31 -11.41 -2.55
CA LYS A 184 22.35 -12.43 -2.67
C LYS A 184 23.54 -12.17 -1.76
N ASN A 185 23.96 -10.91 -1.66
CA ASN A 185 25.06 -10.51 -0.78
C ASN A 185 24.70 -10.68 0.71
N ALA A 186 23.47 -10.32 1.12
CA ALA A 186 23.01 -10.54 2.48
C ALA A 186 22.99 -12.04 2.83
N LYS A 187 22.43 -12.85 1.92
CA LYS A 187 22.37 -14.31 2.07
C LYS A 187 23.76 -14.95 2.14
N ALA A 188 24.70 -14.54 1.29
CA ALA A 188 26.08 -15.04 1.30
C ALA A 188 26.81 -14.74 2.62
N LYS A 189 26.38 -13.71 3.36
CA LYS A 189 26.93 -13.30 4.66
C LYS A 189 26.16 -13.88 5.86
N GLY A 190 25.12 -14.68 5.63
CA GLY A 190 24.24 -15.19 6.69
C GLY A 190 23.45 -14.10 7.42
N LEU A 191 23.26 -12.93 6.79
CA LEU A 191 22.48 -11.85 7.38
C LEU A 191 20.99 -12.18 7.29
N TRP A 192 20.29 -12.00 8.42
CA TRP A 192 18.85 -12.26 8.55
C TRP A 192 18.45 -13.73 8.34
N ASP A 193 19.39 -14.66 8.54
CA ASP A 193 19.11 -16.10 8.48
C ASP A 193 17.95 -16.49 9.40
N ASN A 194 17.10 -17.39 8.91
CA ASN A 194 15.88 -17.87 9.61
C ASN A 194 14.84 -16.78 9.90
N THR A 195 14.87 -15.65 9.19
CA THR A 195 13.82 -14.62 9.25
C THR A 195 12.96 -14.62 7.98
N TYR A 196 11.79 -14.00 8.07
CA TYR A 196 10.89 -13.85 6.92
C TYR A 196 11.53 -13.11 5.75
N ALA A 197 12.42 -12.15 6.03
CA ALA A 197 13.16 -11.37 5.04
C ALA A 197 13.98 -12.25 4.08
N MET A 198 14.38 -13.47 4.49
CA MET A 198 15.17 -14.38 3.65
C MET A 198 14.34 -15.30 2.74
N THR A 199 13.02 -15.15 2.71
CA THR A 199 12.14 -15.95 1.85
C THR A 199 12.42 -15.71 0.37
N ASN A 200 12.58 -14.44 -0.06
CA ASN A 200 12.94 -14.05 -1.41
C ASN A 200 13.41 -12.57 -1.44
N SER A 201 13.87 -12.08 -2.61
CA SER A 201 14.39 -10.70 -2.72
C SER A 201 13.35 -9.60 -2.59
N VAL A 202 12.06 -9.88 -2.74
CA VAL A 202 10.97 -8.93 -2.44
C VAL A 202 10.84 -8.81 -0.93
N GLU A 203 10.69 -9.93 -0.20
CA GLU A 203 10.58 -9.93 1.26
C GLU A 203 11.78 -9.29 1.95
N TYR A 204 12.98 -9.54 1.41
CA TYR A 204 14.20 -8.88 1.87
C TYR A 204 14.10 -7.36 1.79
N PHE A 205 13.65 -6.82 0.65
CA PHE A 205 13.54 -5.38 0.46
C PHE A 205 12.47 -4.79 1.37
N VAL A 206 11.28 -5.39 1.44
CA VAL A 206 10.16 -4.81 2.21
C VAL A 206 10.34 -4.93 3.72
N SER A 207 11.15 -5.87 4.18
CA SER A 207 11.52 -6.02 5.60
C SER A 207 12.71 -5.12 6.01
N SER A 208 13.29 -4.35 5.08
CA SER A 208 14.42 -3.45 5.35
C SER A 208 14.00 -2.03 5.73
N PHE A 209 12.71 -1.79 5.99
CA PHE A 209 12.13 -0.49 6.36
C PHE A 209 11.87 -0.37 7.86
#